data_AF-A0A939WVV9-F1
#
_entry.id   AF-A0A939WVV9-F1
#
_cell.length_a   1.000
_cell.length_b   1.000
_cell.length_c   1.000
_cell.angle_alpha   90.00
_cell.angle_beta   90.00
_cell.angle_gamma   90.00
#
_symmetry.space_group_name_H-M   'P 1'
#
loop_
_entity.id
_entity.type
_entity.pdbx_description
1 polymer ?
#
loop_
_entity_poly.entity_id
_entity_poly.type
_entity_poly.pdbx_seq_one_letter_code
_entity_poly.pdbx_strand_id
1 'polypeptide(L)'
;MEQKRTARQELAYIERRLFKGAGLDKASRLMGEERRAYKLAQVERLLTEKYGSAPLAMYLSDMFWTADVGRVQYDKNPSPLLSLVEQQTLTDREMLRLRLILEIAGLCHDLALHFTFDLKEAFGIRKTDFRVSNKQLVEWLGTTEYEQIAMHTAYIMKKFAIGEYTNKHYQPAQDELAELFSLEYNELVRQPYNTNMPPRGYVKTILDAMLQIDRHWQRGMRLKLKPDLIMLHDEIYGVVPRQFDKGVLQAAQELYDYMDSELCGRLVVDGYDDDLPWDEQPESVQRAQSNVMNGFVAKVREVRSKYLAAGWLTDDSLAFMYLMAHAERCGYGKWREEDDAL
;
A
#
# COMPACT_ATOMS: atom_id res chain seq x y z
N MET A 1 37.04 3.47 8.83
CA MET A 1 36.90 4.46 9.91
C MET A 1 36.18 5.67 9.33
N GLU A 2 34.90 5.85 9.65
CA GLU A 2 34.19 7.07 9.29
C GLU A 2 34.81 8.27 10.03
N GLN A 3 35.18 9.29 9.26
CA GLN A 3 35.67 10.54 9.80
C GLN A 3 34.50 11.26 10.46
N LYS A 4 34.41 11.06 11.77
CA LYS A 4 33.51 11.71 12.73
C LYS A 4 33.56 13.25 12.56
N ARG A 5 32.47 13.88 12.10
CA ARG A 5 32.36 15.33 11.81
C ARG A 5 31.61 16.09 12.90
N THR A 6 31.91 17.38 13.08
CA THR A 6 31.07 18.28 13.89
C THR A 6 29.78 18.65 13.16
N ALA A 7 28.75 19.15 13.86
CA ALA A 7 27.47 19.54 13.25
C ALA A 7 27.63 20.56 12.12
N ARG A 8 28.51 21.55 12.30
CA ARG A 8 28.85 22.55 11.27
C ARG A 8 29.56 21.92 10.08
N GLN A 9 30.48 20.99 10.31
CA GLN A 9 31.20 20.29 9.24
C GLN A 9 30.27 19.37 8.45
N GLU A 10 29.33 18.71 9.12
CA GLU A 10 28.33 17.86 8.47
C GLU A 10 27.33 18.70 7.67
N LEU A 11 26.82 19.79 8.24
CA LEU A 11 25.97 20.74 7.51
C LEU A 11 26.67 21.28 6.26
N ALA A 12 27.91 21.74 6.38
CA ALA A 12 28.70 22.23 5.24
C ALA A 12 28.95 21.12 4.20
N TYR A 13 29.13 19.87 4.64
CA TYR A 13 29.25 18.73 3.75
C TYR A 13 27.96 18.48 2.97
N ILE A 14 26.81 18.43 3.66
CA ILE A 14 25.49 18.27 3.03
C ILE A 14 25.26 19.37 2.01
N GLU A 15 25.47 20.63 2.40
CA GLU A 15 25.29 21.80 1.54
C GLU A 15 26.16 21.71 0.27
N ARG A 16 27.44 21.35 0.44
CA ARG A 16 28.39 21.27 -0.67
C ARG A 16 28.16 20.07 -1.59
N ARG A 17 27.87 18.90 -1.02
CA ARG A 17 27.79 17.63 -1.76
C ARG A 17 26.41 17.35 -2.31
N LEU A 18 25.37 17.59 -1.50
CA LEU A 18 24.00 17.20 -1.82
C LEU A 18 23.20 18.35 -2.45
N PHE A 19 23.46 19.59 -2.04
CA PHE A 19 22.71 20.77 -2.51
C PHE A 19 23.49 21.68 -3.47
N LYS A 20 24.80 21.50 -3.65
CA LYS A 20 25.64 22.11 -4.71
C LYS A 20 25.38 23.61 -4.97
N GLY A 21 25.12 24.39 -3.93
CA GLY A 21 24.84 25.83 -4.08
C GLY A 21 23.41 26.18 -4.49
N ALA A 22 22.42 25.32 -4.23
CA ALA A 22 20.98 25.53 -4.48
C ALA A 22 20.35 26.73 -3.74
N GLY A 23 21.15 27.60 -3.11
CA GLY A 23 20.64 28.82 -2.48
C GLY A 23 19.92 28.58 -1.16
N LEU A 24 20.30 27.54 -0.41
CA LEU A 24 19.70 27.19 0.90
C LEU A 24 19.60 28.37 1.87
N ASP A 25 20.57 29.30 1.86
CA ASP A 25 20.51 30.53 2.66
C ASP A 25 19.27 31.38 2.37
N LYS A 26 18.96 31.60 1.09
CA LYS A 26 17.76 32.34 0.67
C LYS A 26 16.51 31.50 0.88
N ALA A 27 16.57 30.22 0.48
CA ALA A 27 15.44 29.30 0.55
C ALA A 27 14.95 29.04 1.98
N SER A 28 15.85 29.06 2.97
CA SER A 28 15.51 28.85 4.39
C SER A 28 14.53 29.90 4.95
N ARG A 29 14.40 31.05 4.27
CA ARG A 29 13.52 32.17 4.62
C ARG A 29 12.20 32.18 3.84
N LEU A 30 12.06 31.30 2.85
CA LEU A 30 10.80 31.15 2.11
C LEU A 30 9.73 30.56 3.03
N MET A 31 8.47 30.92 2.74
CA MET A 31 7.29 30.48 3.47
C MET A 31 6.20 30.03 2.48
N GLY A 32 5.24 29.25 2.98
CA GLY A 32 4.06 28.84 2.20
C GLY A 32 4.41 28.08 0.91
N GLU A 33 3.75 28.45 -0.19
CA GLU A 33 3.88 27.79 -1.49
C GLU A 33 5.28 27.91 -2.10
N GLU A 34 5.98 29.03 -1.93
CA GLU A 34 7.34 29.20 -2.43
C GLU A 34 8.32 28.24 -1.76
N ARG A 35 8.17 28.05 -0.44
CA ARG A 35 8.96 27.04 0.30
C ARG A 35 8.63 25.64 -0.19
N ARG A 36 7.34 25.33 -0.40
CA ARG A 36 6.90 24.02 -0.89
C ARG A 36 7.48 23.73 -2.28
N ALA A 37 7.37 24.66 -3.23
CA ALA A 37 7.91 24.51 -4.57
C ALA A 37 9.43 24.29 -4.56
N TYR A 38 10.17 25.06 -3.74
CA TYR A 38 11.61 24.82 -3.56
C TYR A 38 11.90 23.42 -3.03
N LYS A 39 11.16 22.95 -2.01
CA LYS A 39 11.31 21.60 -1.46
C LYS A 39 11.08 20.54 -2.53
N LEU A 40 9.96 20.62 -3.25
CA LEU A 40 9.61 19.66 -4.30
C LEU A 40 10.67 19.62 -5.40
N ALA A 41 11.14 20.79 -5.86
CA ALA A 41 12.22 20.84 -6.85
C ALA A 41 13.52 20.19 -6.37
N GLN A 42 13.88 20.32 -5.09
CA GLN A 42 15.05 19.64 -4.53
C GLN A 42 14.83 18.13 -4.39
N VAL A 43 13.65 17.70 -3.91
CA VAL A 43 13.32 16.28 -3.76
C VAL A 43 13.30 15.57 -5.10
N GLU A 44 12.66 16.16 -6.13
CA GLU A 44 12.61 15.64 -7.50
C GLU A 44 14.03 15.38 -8.05
N ARG A 45 14.93 16.34 -7.87
CA ARG A 45 16.34 16.20 -8.24
C ARG A 45 17.03 15.09 -7.44
N LEU A 46 16.83 15.02 -6.12
CA LEU A 46 17.46 14.04 -5.24
C LEU A 46 16.98 12.60 -5.49
N LEU A 47 15.74 12.42 -5.93
CA LEU A 47 15.21 11.12 -6.37
C LEU A 47 15.85 10.65 -7.69
N THR A 48 16.24 11.61 -8.55
CA THR A 48 16.85 11.32 -9.86
C THR A 48 18.37 11.08 -9.76
N GLU A 49 19.09 11.87 -8.96
CA GLU A 49 20.53 11.74 -8.79
C GLU A 49 20.88 10.46 -8.01
N LYS A 50 21.95 9.77 -8.40
CA LYS A 50 22.44 8.55 -7.72
C LYS A 50 23.68 8.81 -6.86
N TYR A 51 23.80 8.09 -5.76
CA TYR A 51 25.01 7.92 -4.95
C TYR A 51 25.37 6.44 -4.88
N GLY A 52 26.35 6.01 -5.67
CA GLY A 52 26.61 4.59 -5.88
C GLY A 52 25.42 3.92 -6.60
N SER A 53 24.86 2.88 -6.00
CA SER A 53 23.68 2.15 -6.51
C SER A 53 22.34 2.74 -6.06
N ALA A 54 22.32 3.61 -5.05
CA ALA A 54 21.10 4.14 -4.44
C ALA A 54 20.77 5.58 -4.90
N PRO A 55 19.49 6.01 -4.83
CA PRO A 55 19.13 7.42 -5.00
C PRO A 55 19.76 8.31 -3.93
N LEU A 56 20.12 9.54 -4.31
CA LEU A 56 20.70 10.54 -3.40
C LEU A 56 19.72 10.92 -2.28
N ALA A 57 18.41 10.83 -2.55
CA ALA A 57 17.32 10.96 -1.59
C ALA A 57 17.46 9.98 -0.41
N MET A 58 17.79 8.71 -0.69
CA MET A 58 17.97 7.69 0.36
C MET A 58 19.20 7.99 1.21
N TYR A 59 20.31 8.35 0.55
CA TYR A 59 21.53 8.76 1.26
C TYR A 59 21.30 9.98 2.16
N LEU A 60 20.55 11.00 1.69
CA LEU A 60 20.21 12.15 2.52
C LEU A 60 19.34 11.75 3.72
N SER A 61 18.37 10.86 3.53
CA SER A 61 17.54 10.31 4.60
C SER A 61 18.40 9.65 5.69
N ASP A 62 19.34 8.79 5.30
CA ASP A 62 20.20 8.02 6.21
C ASP A 62 21.07 8.88 7.14
N MET A 63 21.27 10.16 6.80
CA MET A 63 21.98 11.11 7.66
C MET A 63 21.16 11.54 8.89
N PHE A 64 19.84 11.33 8.85
CA PHE A 64 18.89 11.78 9.87
C PHE A 64 18.06 10.63 10.45
N TRP A 65 17.70 9.62 9.67
CA TRP A 65 16.94 8.45 10.15
C TRP A 65 17.55 7.18 9.58
N THR A 66 17.64 6.10 10.37
CA THR A 66 18.03 4.79 9.85
C THR A 66 16.97 4.27 8.89
N ALA A 67 17.38 3.78 7.72
CA ALA A 67 16.51 3.28 6.64
C ALA A 67 15.43 2.26 7.06
N ASP A 68 15.59 1.61 8.21
CA ASP A 68 14.72 0.52 8.67
C ASP A 68 13.56 0.97 9.58
N VAL A 69 13.49 2.24 9.97
CA VAL A 69 12.46 2.76 10.88
C VAL A 69 11.80 3.98 10.25
N GLY A 70 10.46 4.04 10.26
CA GLY A 70 9.73 5.24 9.85
C GLY A 70 10.20 6.47 10.63
N ARG A 71 9.97 7.68 10.09
CA ARG A 71 10.44 8.93 10.70
C ARG A 71 10.10 9.00 12.19
N VAL A 72 11.13 9.07 13.03
CA VAL A 72 10.98 9.40 14.45
C VAL A 72 10.94 10.92 14.57
N GLN A 73 9.87 11.46 15.17
CA GLN A 73 9.82 12.89 15.49
C GLN A 73 10.80 13.17 16.62
N TYR A 74 11.74 14.08 16.38
CA TYR A 74 12.63 14.57 17.42
C TYR A 74 11.88 15.60 18.28
N ASP A 75 11.62 15.26 19.54
CA ASP A 75 11.21 16.25 20.54
C ASP A 75 12.28 17.35 20.65
N LYS A 76 11.83 18.59 20.88
CA LYS A 76 12.62 19.83 20.81
C LYS A 76 14.08 19.65 21.26
N ASN A 77 14.99 19.90 20.32
CA ASN A 77 16.46 19.93 20.48
C ASN A 77 17.04 18.65 21.13
N PRO A 78 17.49 17.72 20.28
CA PRO A 78 18.90 17.78 19.88
C PRO A 78 19.07 17.78 18.35
N SER A 79 20.28 18.14 17.90
CA SER A 79 20.65 18.14 16.48
C SER A 79 20.35 16.76 15.85
N PRO A 80 19.43 16.67 14.87
CA PRO A 80 18.92 15.38 14.34
C PRO A 80 19.90 14.62 13.45
N LEU A 81 21.15 15.06 13.37
CA LEU A 81 22.21 14.40 12.62
C LEU A 81 22.71 13.19 13.43
N LEU A 82 22.60 11.99 12.87
CA LEU A 82 22.92 10.74 13.57
C LEU A 82 24.43 10.54 13.84
N SER A 83 25.31 11.19 13.07
CA SER A 83 26.76 10.94 13.05
C SER A 83 27.62 12.04 13.69
N LEU A 84 27.13 12.70 14.74
CA LEU A 84 27.87 13.81 15.39
C LEU A 84 28.81 13.35 16.50
N VAL A 85 30.00 13.96 16.54
CA VAL A 85 30.97 13.81 17.65
C VAL A 85 30.56 14.61 18.87
N GLU A 86 30.06 15.83 18.65
CA GLU A 86 29.64 16.78 19.67
C GLU A 86 28.45 17.59 19.15
N GLN A 87 27.46 17.80 20.01
CA GLN A 87 26.37 18.74 19.76
C GLN A 87 26.89 20.18 19.96
N GLN A 88 27.59 20.71 18.96
CA GLN A 88 27.90 22.14 18.95
C GLN A 88 26.64 22.95 18.63
N THR A 89 26.49 24.10 19.29
CA THR A 89 25.41 25.05 19.00
C THR A 89 25.60 25.65 17.62
N LEU A 90 24.73 25.27 16.68
CA LEU A 90 24.60 25.94 15.38
C LEU A 90 24.04 27.36 15.59
N THR A 91 24.49 28.31 14.76
CA THR A 91 23.90 29.66 14.71
C THR A 91 22.46 29.60 14.21
N ASP A 92 21.64 30.62 14.49
CA ASP A 92 20.24 30.66 14.02
C ASP A 92 20.12 30.49 12.49
N ARG A 93 21.06 31.06 11.73
CA ARG A 93 21.10 30.90 10.26
C ARG A 93 21.42 29.46 9.85
N GLU A 94 22.37 28.82 10.54
CA GLU A 94 22.69 27.41 10.32
C GLU A 94 21.51 26.51 10.68
N MET A 95 20.80 26.81 11.78
CA MET A 95 19.60 26.10 12.20
C MET A 95 18.44 26.24 11.20
N LEU A 96 18.24 27.43 10.63
CA LEU A 96 17.20 27.65 9.60
C LEU A 96 17.47 26.81 8.35
N ARG A 97 18.74 26.73 7.91
CA ARG A 97 19.13 25.87 6.78
C ARG A 97 18.97 24.39 7.11
N LEU A 98 19.41 23.97 8.30
CA LEU A 98 19.25 22.60 8.76
C LEU A 98 17.78 22.18 8.81
N ARG A 99 16.88 23.05 9.28
CA ARG A 99 15.42 22.80 9.28
C ARG A 99 14.88 22.60 7.86
N LEU A 100 15.28 23.44 6.91
CA LEU A 100 14.89 23.25 5.51
C LEU A 100 15.42 21.92 4.95
N ILE A 101 16.67 21.57 5.25
CA ILE A 101 17.26 20.29 4.83
C ILE A 101 16.47 19.12 5.44
N LEU A 102 16.07 19.20 6.71
CA LEU A 102 15.27 18.18 7.38
C LEU A 102 13.90 17.99 6.73
N GLU A 103 13.23 19.08 6.34
CA GLU A 103 11.96 18.99 5.62
C GLU A 103 12.14 18.27 4.27
N ILE A 104 13.23 18.56 3.55
CA ILE A 104 13.56 17.91 2.27
C ILE A 104 13.93 16.44 2.49
N ALA A 105 14.76 16.16 3.49
CA ALA A 105 15.19 14.82 3.86
C ALA A 105 14.03 13.95 4.33
N GLY A 106 13.08 14.53 5.08
CA GLY A 106 11.89 13.82 5.54
C GLY A 106 11.01 13.35 4.38
N LEU A 107 10.75 14.23 3.40
CA LEU A 107 10.00 13.83 2.21
C LEU A 107 10.80 12.85 1.33
N CYS A 108 12.12 13.00 1.24
CA CYS A 108 12.99 12.02 0.59
C CYS A 108 12.90 10.63 1.24
N HIS A 109 12.90 10.57 2.58
CA HIS A 109 12.75 9.34 3.35
C HIS A 109 11.43 8.65 3.03
N ASP A 110 10.31 9.39 3.11
CA ASP A 110 9.00 8.82 2.84
C ASP A 110 8.88 8.28 1.42
N LEU A 111 9.35 9.04 0.43
CA LEU A 111 9.27 8.66 -0.97
C LEU A 111 10.21 7.49 -1.31
N ALA A 112 11.47 7.53 -0.83
CA ALA A 112 12.46 6.51 -1.14
C ALA A 112 12.15 5.16 -0.45
N LEU A 113 11.60 5.19 0.77
CA LEU A 113 11.25 4.00 1.55
C LEU A 113 9.77 3.61 1.45
N HIS A 114 9.00 4.42 0.73
CA HIS A 114 7.59 4.20 0.43
C HIS A 114 6.69 4.16 1.68
N PHE A 115 6.83 5.18 2.52
CA PHE A 115 5.92 5.49 3.64
C PHE A 115 4.86 6.50 3.21
N THR A 116 3.69 6.45 3.85
CA THR A 116 2.69 7.51 3.73
C THR A 116 3.14 8.77 4.48
N PHE A 117 2.62 9.93 4.08
CA PHE A 117 3.03 11.23 4.62
C PHE A 117 1.90 12.26 4.54
N ASP A 118 2.07 13.42 5.18
CA ASP A 118 1.08 14.49 5.15
C ASP A 118 1.02 15.15 3.74
N LEU A 119 -0.01 14.80 2.98
CA LEU A 119 -0.28 15.33 1.64
C LEU A 119 -0.55 16.84 1.63
N LYS A 120 -1.08 17.40 2.72
CA LYS A 120 -1.33 18.85 2.84
C LYS A 120 -0.02 19.59 3.01
N GLU A 121 0.87 19.07 3.85
CA GLU A 121 2.20 19.67 4.03
C GLU A 121 3.03 19.55 2.74
N ALA A 122 3.07 18.35 2.16
CA ALA A 122 3.90 18.03 1.01
C ALA A 122 3.41 18.70 -0.28
N PHE A 123 2.11 18.60 -0.58
CA PHE A 123 1.53 18.98 -1.88
C PHE A 123 0.43 20.04 -1.80
N GLY A 124 -0.07 20.36 -0.59
CA GLY A 124 -1.23 21.25 -0.42
C GLY A 124 -2.58 20.56 -0.63
N ILE A 125 -2.59 19.23 -0.75
CA ILE A 125 -3.81 18.45 -0.95
C ILE A 125 -4.50 18.28 0.41
N ARG A 126 -5.79 18.64 0.50
CA ARG A 126 -6.49 18.72 1.80
C ARG A 126 -6.80 17.37 2.40
N LYS A 127 -7.13 16.40 1.54
CA LYS A 127 -7.41 15.02 1.96
C LYS A 127 -6.11 14.27 2.17
N THR A 128 -6.01 13.54 3.27
CA THR A 128 -4.78 12.84 3.69
C THR A 128 -4.71 11.38 3.25
N ASP A 129 -5.75 10.85 2.60
CA ASP A 129 -5.82 9.45 2.17
C ASP A 129 -5.09 9.22 0.84
N PHE A 130 -4.29 8.14 0.80
CA PHE A 130 -3.57 7.66 -0.38
C PHE A 130 -4.45 6.74 -1.23
N ARG A 131 -5.66 7.19 -1.56
CA ARG A 131 -6.66 6.42 -2.30
C ARG A 131 -7.04 7.12 -3.60
N VAL A 132 -7.48 6.35 -4.60
CA VAL A 132 -7.94 6.92 -5.89
C VAL A 132 -9.22 7.75 -5.77
N SER A 133 -9.98 7.61 -4.68
CA SER A 133 -11.10 8.48 -4.35
C SER A 133 -10.66 9.90 -3.95
N ASN A 134 -9.37 10.11 -3.64
CA ASN A 134 -8.76 11.42 -3.46
C ASN A 134 -8.47 12.08 -4.82
N LYS A 135 -9.51 12.68 -5.42
CA LYS A 135 -9.43 13.30 -6.75
C LYS A 135 -8.33 14.37 -6.88
N GLN A 136 -8.05 15.12 -5.81
CA GLN A 136 -6.98 16.13 -5.80
C GLN A 136 -5.61 15.49 -5.95
N LEU A 137 -5.37 14.36 -5.27
CA LEU A 137 -4.12 13.60 -5.41
C LEU A 137 -4.00 12.99 -6.79
N VAL A 138 -5.05 12.34 -7.28
CA VAL A 138 -5.06 11.73 -8.64
C VAL A 138 -4.76 12.78 -9.72
N GLU A 139 -5.39 13.95 -9.64
CA GLU A 139 -5.15 15.06 -10.57
C GLU A 139 -3.70 15.58 -10.46
N TRP A 140 -3.19 15.77 -9.24
CA TRP A 140 -1.82 16.22 -9.02
C TRP A 140 -0.81 15.23 -9.62
N LEU A 141 -0.96 13.92 -9.37
CA LEU A 141 -0.09 12.90 -9.91
C LEU A 141 -0.10 12.85 -11.45
N GLY A 142 -1.25 13.12 -12.07
CA GLY A 142 -1.40 13.13 -13.52
C GLY A 142 -0.88 14.38 -14.22
N THR A 143 -0.65 15.48 -13.49
CA THR A 143 -0.39 16.80 -14.09
C THR A 143 0.87 17.51 -13.58
N THR A 144 1.43 17.07 -12.45
CA THR A 144 2.60 17.69 -11.82
C THR A 144 3.84 17.64 -12.71
N GLU A 145 4.69 18.67 -12.60
CA GLU A 145 6.02 18.68 -13.22
C GLU A 145 7.05 17.82 -12.45
N TYR A 146 6.75 17.45 -11.19
CA TYR A 146 7.60 16.63 -10.34
C TYR A 146 7.34 15.14 -10.59
N GLU A 147 7.76 14.65 -11.76
CA GLU A 147 7.39 13.34 -12.27
C GLU A 147 7.93 12.17 -11.42
N GLN A 148 9.12 12.28 -10.85
CA GLN A 148 9.67 11.25 -9.95
C GLN A 148 8.92 11.21 -8.63
N ILE A 149 8.60 12.37 -8.05
CA ILE A 149 7.74 12.42 -6.86
C ILE A 149 6.39 11.76 -7.15
N ALA A 150 5.79 12.04 -8.31
CA ALA A 150 4.52 11.43 -8.70
C ALA A 150 4.63 9.90 -8.82
N MET A 151 5.68 9.40 -9.46
CA MET A 151 5.95 7.98 -9.61
C MET A 151 6.09 7.26 -8.27
N HIS A 152 6.88 7.82 -7.35
CA HIS A 152 7.04 7.28 -6.00
C HIS A 152 5.73 7.33 -5.19
N THR A 153 4.98 8.42 -5.31
CA THR A 153 3.69 8.59 -4.62
C THR A 153 2.65 7.59 -5.14
N ALA A 154 2.60 7.34 -6.45
CA ALA A 154 1.72 6.32 -7.04
C ALA A 154 2.08 4.92 -6.52
N TYR A 155 3.38 4.60 -6.39
CA TYR A 155 3.80 3.33 -5.77
C TYR A 155 3.36 3.23 -4.30
N ILE A 156 3.45 4.31 -3.52
CA ILE A 156 2.95 4.36 -2.14
C ILE A 156 1.44 4.10 -2.10
N MET A 157 0.66 4.75 -2.98
CA MET A 157 -0.78 4.51 -3.09
C MET A 157 -1.09 3.04 -3.38
N LYS A 158 -0.34 2.42 -4.30
CA LYS A 158 -0.49 0.99 -4.61
C LYS A 158 -0.18 0.11 -3.40
N LYS A 159 0.96 0.33 -2.73
CA LYS A 159 1.37 -0.44 -1.54
C LYS A 159 0.32 -0.31 -0.42
N PHE A 160 -0.19 0.91 -0.22
CA PHE A 160 -1.26 1.19 0.73
C PHE A 160 -2.54 0.43 0.35
N ALA A 161 -2.98 0.50 -0.90
CA ALA A 161 -4.16 -0.22 -1.39
C ALA A 161 -4.05 -1.74 -1.23
N ILE A 162 -2.88 -2.33 -1.56
CA ILE A 162 -2.61 -3.76 -1.32
C ILE A 162 -2.81 -4.09 0.16
N GLY A 163 -2.23 -3.30 1.07
CA GLY A 163 -2.39 -3.51 2.51
C GLY A 163 -3.86 -3.40 2.97
N GLU A 164 -4.61 -2.44 2.44
CA GLU A 164 -6.04 -2.31 2.74
C GLU A 164 -6.86 -3.49 2.21
N TYR A 165 -6.56 -3.99 1.02
CA TYR A 165 -7.25 -5.15 0.45
C TYR A 165 -6.90 -6.44 1.17
N THR A 166 -5.65 -6.60 1.63
CA THR A 166 -5.27 -7.71 2.50
C THR A 166 -6.03 -7.68 3.82
N ASN A 167 -6.11 -6.52 4.48
CA ASN A 167 -6.85 -6.39 5.74
C ASN A 167 -8.35 -6.64 5.56
N LYS A 168 -8.92 -6.23 4.42
CA LYS A 168 -10.31 -6.50 4.04
C LYS A 168 -10.51 -7.89 3.42
N HIS A 169 -9.46 -8.70 3.35
CA HIS A 169 -9.48 -10.03 2.73
C HIS A 169 -10.02 -10.08 1.30
N TYR A 170 -9.81 -9.02 0.51
CA TYR A 170 -10.28 -8.93 -0.87
C TYR A 170 -9.21 -9.41 -1.85
N GLN A 171 -9.01 -10.73 -1.86
CA GLN A 171 -7.91 -11.38 -2.56
C GLN A 171 -7.84 -11.09 -4.07
N PRO A 172 -8.96 -11.07 -4.84
CA PRO A 172 -8.90 -10.76 -6.27
C PRO A 172 -8.28 -9.40 -6.58
N ALA A 173 -8.58 -8.37 -5.79
CA ALA A 173 -8.00 -7.03 -5.99
C ALA A 173 -6.55 -6.93 -5.51
N GLN A 174 -6.20 -7.67 -4.44
CA GLN A 174 -4.82 -7.78 -4.00
C GLN A 174 -3.96 -8.38 -5.13
N ASP A 175 -4.42 -9.48 -5.72
CA ASP A 175 -3.67 -10.20 -6.75
C ASP A 175 -3.61 -9.38 -8.05
N GLU A 176 -4.69 -8.71 -8.47
CA GLU A 176 -4.67 -7.81 -9.63
C GLU A 176 -3.61 -6.69 -9.48
N LEU A 177 -3.48 -6.12 -8.28
CA LEU A 177 -2.41 -5.14 -8.01
C LEU A 177 -1.02 -5.79 -7.87
N ALA A 178 -0.93 -7.00 -7.35
CA ALA A 178 0.33 -7.73 -7.21
C ALA A 178 0.88 -8.17 -8.57
N GLU A 179 0.03 -8.57 -9.51
CA GLU A 179 0.37 -9.02 -10.86
C GLU A 179 1.10 -7.95 -11.68
N LEU A 180 0.82 -6.66 -11.43
CA LEU A 180 1.60 -5.55 -11.95
C LEU A 180 3.11 -5.61 -11.58
N PHE A 181 3.55 -6.49 -10.68
CA PHE A 181 4.98 -6.71 -10.37
C PHE A 181 5.54 -8.00 -10.96
N SER A 182 4.70 -8.87 -11.51
CA SER A 182 5.11 -10.22 -11.90
C SER A 182 5.83 -10.22 -13.26
N LEU A 183 6.95 -10.95 -13.31
CA LEU A 183 7.68 -11.20 -14.55
C LEU A 183 6.84 -11.99 -15.57
N GLU A 184 5.88 -12.78 -15.08
CA GLU A 184 5.06 -13.69 -15.89
C GLU A 184 4.04 -12.93 -16.75
N TYR A 185 3.64 -11.73 -16.34
CA TYR A 185 2.56 -10.96 -16.99
C TYR A 185 3.05 -9.79 -17.86
N ASN A 186 4.35 -9.72 -18.21
CA ASN A 186 4.99 -8.68 -19.05
C ASN A 186 4.91 -7.22 -18.53
N GLU A 187 4.01 -6.89 -17.61
CA GLU A 187 3.82 -5.57 -17.02
C GLU A 187 4.69 -5.39 -15.78
N LEU A 188 6.01 -5.30 -15.95
CA LEU A 188 6.95 -5.26 -14.84
C LEU A 188 7.01 -3.87 -14.16
N VAL A 189 5.96 -3.46 -13.46
CA VAL A 189 5.91 -2.21 -12.69
C VAL A 189 6.70 -2.37 -11.39
N ARG A 190 8.03 -2.52 -11.44
CA ARG A 190 8.89 -2.62 -10.23
C ARG A 190 8.84 -1.37 -9.36
N GLN A 191 9.42 -1.44 -8.16
CA GLN A 191 9.74 -0.24 -7.37
C GLN A 191 10.34 0.87 -8.25
N PRO A 192 10.06 2.16 -7.98
CA PRO A 192 10.43 3.26 -8.86
C PRO A 192 11.89 3.28 -9.32
N TYR A 193 12.83 2.95 -8.44
CA TYR A 193 14.27 2.89 -8.74
C TYR A 193 14.74 1.64 -9.49
N ASN A 194 13.86 0.65 -9.65
CA ASN A 194 14.14 -0.65 -10.24
C ASN A 194 13.34 -0.91 -11.53
N THR A 195 12.62 0.09 -12.05
CA THR A 195 11.86 -0.02 -13.30
C THR A 195 12.47 0.82 -14.42
N ASN A 196 12.27 0.37 -15.66
CA ASN A 196 12.62 1.13 -16.87
C ASN A 196 11.42 1.92 -17.43
N MET A 197 10.26 1.84 -16.78
CA MET A 197 9.05 2.51 -17.23
C MET A 197 9.19 4.03 -17.03
N PRO A 198 8.86 4.85 -18.04
CA PRO A 198 8.85 6.30 -17.88
C PRO A 198 7.88 6.73 -16.75
N PRO A 199 8.22 7.76 -15.94
CA PRO A 199 7.42 8.15 -14.78
C PRO A 199 5.93 8.34 -15.05
N ARG A 200 5.57 9.05 -16.13
CA ARG A 200 4.15 9.25 -16.50
C ARG A 200 3.42 7.94 -16.86
N GLY A 201 4.10 7.06 -17.60
CA GLY A 201 3.55 5.74 -17.95
C GLY A 201 3.32 4.92 -16.69
N TYR A 202 4.27 4.96 -15.76
CA TYR A 202 4.20 4.28 -14.47
C TYR A 202 3.02 4.75 -13.61
N VAL A 203 2.89 6.07 -13.43
CA VAL A 203 1.77 6.67 -12.70
C VAL A 203 0.44 6.25 -13.34
N LYS A 204 0.34 6.34 -14.67
CA LYS A 204 -0.86 5.95 -15.40
C LYS A 204 -1.23 4.47 -15.19
N THR A 205 -0.29 3.54 -15.33
CA THR A 205 -0.55 2.10 -15.15
C THR A 205 -1.08 1.80 -13.75
N ILE A 206 -0.44 2.35 -12.72
CA ILE A 206 -0.88 2.15 -11.33
C ILE A 206 -2.26 2.76 -11.08
N LEU A 207 -2.48 4.01 -11.50
CA LEU A 207 -3.76 4.68 -11.28
C LEU A 207 -4.88 4.00 -12.05
N ASP A 208 -4.65 3.56 -13.29
CA ASP A 208 -5.67 2.89 -14.11
C ASP A 208 -6.17 1.60 -13.46
N ALA A 209 -5.26 0.78 -12.91
CA ALA A 209 -5.60 -0.45 -12.19
C ALA A 209 -6.42 -0.15 -10.91
N MET A 210 -5.94 0.75 -10.05
CA MET A 210 -6.69 1.12 -8.85
C MET A 210 -8.05 1.78 -9.16
N LEU A 211 -8.11 2.60 -10.21
CA LEU A 211 -9.36 3.22 -10.68
C LEU A 211 -10.31 2.19 -11.30
N GLN A 212 -9.82 1.10 -11.88
CA GLN A 212 -10.67 0.01 -12.36
C GLN A 212 -11.37 -0.66 -11.18
N ILE A 213 -10.61 -1.01 -10.14
CA ILE A 213 -11.14 -1.62 -8.90
C ILE A 213 -12.16 -0.69 -8.23
N ASP A 214 -11.83 0.60 -8.03
CA ASP A 214 -12.76 1.57 -7.43
C ASP A 214 -14.04 1.75 -8.26
N ARG A 215 -13.94 1.78 -9.59
CA ARG A 215 -15.12 1.86 -10.48
C ARG A 215 -15.98 0.60 -10.40
N HIS A 216 -15.38 -0.58 -10.26
CA HIS A 216 -16.09 -1.83 -10.06
C HIS A 216 -16.90 -1.80 -8.75
N TRP A 217 -16.27 -1.39 -7.64
CA TRP A 217 -16.95 -1.19 -6.36
C TRP A 217 -18.11 -0.19 -6.46
N GLN A 218 -17.88 0.99 -7.04
CA GLN A 218 -18.94 1.98 -7.24
C GLN A 218 -20.08 1.47 -8.13
N ARG A 219 -19.79 0.59 -9.09
CA ARG A 219 -20.82 -0.07 -9.89
C ARG A 219 -21.64 -1.04 -9.03
N GLY A 220 -21.00 -1.88 -8.21
CA GLY A 220 -21.68 -2.80 -7.30
C GLY A 220 -22.58 -2.06 -6.31
N MET A 221 -22.06 -0.99 -5.70
CA MET A 221 -22.85 -0.14 -4.79
C MET A 221 -24.05 0.52 -5.48
N ARG A 222 -23.91 0.96 -6.74
CA ARG A 222 -25.06 1.49 -7.53
C ARG A 222 -26.11 0.43 -7.84
N LEU A 223 -25.70 -0.83 -7.94
CA LEU A 223 -26.60 -1.99 -8.06
C LEU A 223 -27.18 -2.42 -6.69
N LYS A 224 -26.88 -1.70 -5.61
CA LYS A 224 -27.29 -1.99 -4.23
C LYS A 224 -26.80 -3.34 -3.72
N LEU A 225 -25.67 -3.81 -4.24
CA LEU A 225 -25.00 -4.99 -3.72
C LEU A 225 -24.33 -4.65 -2.39
N LYS A 226 -24.33 -5.62 -1.47
CA LYS A 226 -23.52 -5.55 -0.25
C LYS A 226 -22.04 -5.77 -0.58
N PRO A 227 -21.10 -5.25 0.21
CA PRO A 227 -19.67 -5.50 0.04
C PRO A 227 -19.30 -6.98 -0.12
N ASP A 228 -19.79 -7.85 0.76
CA ASP A 228 -19.47 -9.28 0.73
C ASP A 228 -19.95 -9.96 -0.57
N LEU A 229 -21.08 -9.51 -1.13
CA LEU A 229 -21.58 -10.03 -2.40
C LEU A 229 -20.72 -9.58 -3.59
N ILE A 230 -20.14 -8.39 -3.53
CA ILE A 230 -19.17 -7.93 -4.53
C ILE A 230 -17.92 -8.80 -4.45
N MET A 231 -17.40 -9.04 -3.24
CA MET A 231 -16.21 -9.85 -3.03
C MET A 231 -16.43 -11.30 -3.47
N LEU A 232 -17.49 -11.96 -3.02
CA LEU A 232 -17.83 -13.34 -3.42
C LEU A 232 -18.01 -13.48 -4.94
N HIS A 233 -18.64 -12.49 -5.57
CA HIS A 233 -18.76 -12.45 -7.03
C HIS A 233 -17.38 -12.47 -7.70
N ASP A 234 -16.46 -11.63 -7.24
CA ASP A 234 -15.13 -11.50 -7.81
C ASP A 234 -14.24 -12.71 -7.49
N GLU A 235 -14.42 -13.32 -6.32
CA GLU A 235 -13.74 -14.57 -5.94
C GLU A 235 -14.19 -15.74 -6.80
N ILE A 236 -15.49 -15.84 -7.15
CA ILE A 236 -15.97 -16.84 -8.14
C ILE A 236 -15.31 -16.62 -9.51
N TYR A 237 -15.04 -15.36 -9.88
CA TYR A 237 -14.29 -15.04 -11.09
C TYR A 237 -12.78 -15.32 -10.96
N GLY A 238 -12.23 -15.27 -9.74
CA GLY A 238 -10.80 -15.30 -9.47
C GLY A 238 -10.07 -13.99 -9.83
N VAL A 239 -10.79 -12.93 -10.20
CA VAL A 239 -10.26 -11.62 -10.61
C VAL A 239 -11.32 -10.54 -10.39
N VAL A 240 -10.96 -9.26 -10.47
CA VAL A 240 -11.94 -8.16 -10.50
C VAL A 240 -12.46 -7.96 -11.94
N PRO A 241 -13.70 -8.36 -12.27
CA PRO A 241 -14.19 -8.30 -13.63
C PRO A 241 -14.66 -6.89 -13.99
N ARG A 242 -14.75 -6.60 -15.29
CA ARG A 242 -15.28 -5.29 -15.77
C ARG A 242 -16.78 -5.10 -15.52
N GLN A 243 -17.50 -6.19 -15.28
CA GLN A 243 -18.95 -6.18 -15.13
C GLN A 243 -19.43 -7.27 -14.19
N PHE A 244 -20.57 -7.01 -13.55
CA PHE A 244 -21.28 -7.99 -12.77
C PHE A 244 -22.12 -8.89 -13.66
N ASP A 245 -21.83 -10.19 -13.63
CA ASP A 245 -22.61 -11.19 -14.35
C ASP A 245 -23.79 -11.66 -13.48
N LYS A 246 -24.97 -11.78 -14.09
CA LYS A 246 -26.20 -12.11 -13.36
C LYS A 246 -26.16 -13.53 -12.77
N GLY A 247 -25.65 -14.51 -13.51
CA GLY A 247 -25.55 -15.89 -13.04
C GLY A 247 -24.54 -15.99 -11.89
N VAL A 248 -23.42 -15.29 -12.01
CA VAL A 248 -22.41 -15.24 -10.94
C VAL A 248 -22.94 -14.53 -9.70
N LEU A 249 -23.71 -13.44 -9.84
CA LEU A 249 -24.37 -12.79 -8.70
C LEU A 249 -25.37 -13.71 -8.00
N GLN A 250 -26.11 -14.53 -8.76
CA GLN A 250 -27.02 -15.53 -8.18
C GLN A 250 -26.24 -16.60 -7.43
N ALA A 251 -25.11 -17.04 -7.98
CA ALA A 251 -24.21 -17.96 -7.31
C ALA A 251 -23.64 -17.37 -6.01
N ALA A 252 -23.12 -16.14 -6.07
CA ALA A 252 -22.58 -15.42 -4.91
C ALA A 252 -23.63 -15.23 -3.82
N GLN A 253 -24.88 -14.90 -4.18
CA GLN A 253 -25.97 -14.77 -3.22
C GLN A 253 -26.28 -16.11 -2.53
N GLU A 254 -26.37 -17.20 -3.28
CA GLU A 254 -26.67 -18.52 -2.70
C GLU A 254 -25.53 -19.03 -1.80
N LEU A 255 -24.28 -18.73 -2.14
CA LEU A 255 -23.14 -19.01 -1.26
C LEU A 255 -23.15 -18.11 -0.02
N TYR A 256 -23.43 -16.82 -0.17
CA TYR A 256 -23.56 -15.88 0.95
C TYR A 256 -24.63 -16.37 1.94
N ASP A 257 -25.82 -16.73 1.46
CA ASP A 257 -26.93 -17.20 2.31
C ASP A 257 -26.56 -18.50 3.05
N TYR A 258 -25.88 -19.42 2.38
CA TYR A 258 -25.38 -20.65 3.00
C TYR A 258 -24.31 -20.36 4.04
N MET A 259 -23.37 -19.46 3.74
CA MET A 259 -22.31 -19.07 4.67
C MET A 259 -22.90 -18.45 5.93
N ASP A 260 -23.88 -17.56 5.78
CA ASP A 260 -24.55 -16.89 6.88
C ASP A 260 -25.32 -17.84 7.80
N SER A 261 -26.02 -18.82 7.22
CA SER A 261 -26.92 -19.70 7.95
C SER A 261 -26.27 -20.99 8.47
N GLU A 262 -25.38 -21.58 7.67
CA GLU A 262 -24.87 -22.94 7.89
C GLU A 262 -23.37 -22.99 8.21
N LEU A 263 -22.60 -21.93 7.91
CA LEU A 263 -21.15 -21.93 8.11
C LEU A 263 -20.70 -21.01 9.25
N CYS A 264 -21.31 -19.84 9.39
CA CYS A 264 -20.83 -18.78 10.27
C CYS A 264 -20.64 -19.28 11.71
N GLY A 265 -19.41 -19.13 12.24
CA GLY A 265 -19.04 -19.54 13.61
C GLY A 265 -18.96 -21.06 13.83
N ARG A 266 -19.13 -21.90 12.82
CA ARG A 266 -19.13 -23.37 12.96
C ARG A 266 -17.73 -24.00 13.06
N LEU A 267 -16.68 -23.24 12.76
CA LEU A 267 -15.29 -23.68 12.94
C LEU A 267 -14.71 -23.29 14.30
N VAL A 268 -15.46 -22.54 15.11
CA VAL A 268 -15.13 -22.29 16.52
C VAL A 268 -15.46 -23.55 17.31
N VAL A 269 -14.46 -24.41 17.53
CA VAL A 269 -14.61 -25.71 18.18
C VAL A 269 -13.86 -25.72 19.51
N ASP A 270 -14.54 -26.16 20.57
CA ASP A 270 -13.92 -26.35 21.88
C ASP A 270 -12.76 -27.36 21.79
N GLY A 271 -11.59 -26.97 22.31
CA GLY A 271 -10.38 -27.78 22.27
C GLY A 271 -9.48 -27.57 21.05
N TYR A 272 -9.79 -26.60 20.17
CA TYR A 272 -8.82 -26.09 19.20
C TYR A 272 -7.72 -25.30 19.92
N ASP A 273 -6.46 -25.54 19.56
CA ASP A 273 -5.29 -24.92 20.18
C ASP A 273 -4.49 -24.14 19.13
N ASP A 274 -4.42 -22.81 19.24
CA ASP A 274 -3.72 -21.95 18.29
C ASP A 274 -2.20 -22.24 18.21
N ASP A 275 -1.63 -22.87 19.24
CA ASP A 275 -0.19 -23.17 19.30
C ASP A 275 0.18 -24.51 18.63
N LEU A 276 -0.80 -25.33 18.23
CA LEU A 276 -0.56 -26.63 17.61
C LEU A 276 -0.70 -26.57 16.07
N PRO A 277 0.25 -27.16 15.31
CA PRO A 277 0.07 -27.44 13.89
C PRO A 277 -1.23 -28.23 13.61
N TRP A 278 -1.82 -28.04 12.42
CA TRP A 278 -3.11 -28.66 12.06
C TRP A 278 -3.13 -30.19 12.24
N ASP A 279 -2.04 -30.87 11.87
CA ASP A 279 -1.88 -32.32 11.98
C ASP A 279 -1.74 -32.81 13.43
N GLU A 280 -1.43 -31.91 14.37
CA GLU A 280 -1.34 -32.18 15.81
C GLU A 280 -2.63 -31.80 16.57
N GLN A 281 -3.60 -31.16 15.92
CA GLN A 281 -4.89 -30.85 16.53
C GLN A 281 -5.64 -32.11 16.96
N PRO A 282 -6.52 -32.07 17.97
CA PRO A 282 -7.33 -33.22 18.34
C PRO A 282 -8.15 -33.77 17.16
N GLU A 283 -8.21 -35.09 16.98
CA GLU A 283 -8.92 -35.72 15.85
C GLU A 283 -10.39 -35.29 15.78
N SER A 284 -11.03 -35.03 16.92
CA SER A 284 -12.39 -34.51 17.00
C SER A 284 -12.53 -33.12 16.38
N VAL A 285 -11.55 -32.24 16.61
CA VAL A 285 -11.50 -30.89 16.03
C VAL A 285 -11.22 -30.98 14.53
N GLN A 286 -10.22 -31.77 14.13
CA GLN A 286 -9.89 -31.99 12.73
C GLN A 286 -11.10 -32.49 11.93
N ARG A 287 -11.82 -33.48 12.48
CA ARG A 287 -13.01 -34.06 11.85
C ARG A 287 -14.18 -33.07 11.79
N ALA A 288 -14.40 -32.30 12.85
CA ALA A 288 -15.47 -31.30 12.89
C ALA A 288 -15.28 -30.22 11.82
N GLN A 289 -14.12 -29.60 11.78
CA GLN A 289 -13.82 -28.55 10.78
C GLN A 289 -13.80 -29.11 9.36
N SER A 290 -13.22 -30.31 9.15
CA SER A 290 -13.24 -30.98 7.84
C SER A 290 -14.66 -31.24 7.35
N ASN A 291 -15.57 -31.67 8.22
CA ASN A 291 -16.97 -31.91 7.84
C ASN A 291 -17.68 -30.61 7.43
N VAL A 292 -17.44 -29.53 8.18
CA VAL A 292 -18.02 -28.21 7.87
C VAL A 292 -17.52 -27.71 6.51
N MET A 293 -16.20 -27.76 6.26
CA MET A 293 -15.63 -27.30 5.00
C MET A 293 -16.03 -28.21 3.83
N ASN A 294 -16.12 -29.53 4.02
CA ASN A 294 -16.63 -30.45 3.00
C ASN A 294 -18.08 -30.14 2.62
N GLY A 295 -18.91 -29.72 3.58
CA GLY A 295 -20.26 -29.22 3.33
C GLY A 295 -20.25 -27.99 2.42
N PHE A 296 -19.38 -27.02 2.70
CA PHE A 296 -19.21 -25.84 1.84
C PHE A 296 -18.71 -26.21 0.43
N VAL A 297 -17.74 -27.11 0.30
CA VAL A 297 -17.27 -27.62 -1.02
C VAL A 297 -18.43 -28.24 -1.81
N ALA A 298 -19.27 -29.04 -1.16
CA ALA A 298 -20.45 -29.61 -1.80
C ALA A 298 -21.41 -28.51 -2.27
N LYS A 299 -21.62 -27.47 -1.46
CA LYS A 299 -22.44 -26.31 -1.83
C LYS A 299 -21.87 -25.54 -3.02
N VAL A 300 -20.56 -25.31 -3.05
CA VAL A 300 -19.88 -24.68 -4.20
C VAL A 300 -20.10 -25.48 -5.48
N ARG A 301 -19.98 -26.82 -5.43
CA ARG A 301 -20.24 -27.70 -6.58
C ARG A 301 -21.70 -27.64 -7.04
N GLU A 302 -22.65 -27.60 -6.11
CA GLU A 302 -24.08 -27.42 -6.40
C GLU A 302 -24.34 -26.10 -7.13
N VAL A 303 -23.90 -24.98 -6.52
CA VAL A 303 -24.05 -23.62 -7.06
C VAL A 303 -23.41 -23.50 -8.45
N ARG A 304 -22.21 -24.05 -8.61
CA ARG A 304 -21.51 -24.13 -9.90
C ARG A 304 -22.38 -24.80 -10.97
N SER A 305 -22.95 -25.95 -10.66
CA SER A 305 -23.77 -26.71 -11.62
C SER A 305 -25.07 -25.99 -12.01
N LYS A 306 -25.58 -25.12 -11.14
CA LYS A 306 -26.87 -24.44 -11.29
C LYS A 306 -26.76 -23.11 -12.02
N TYR A 307 -25.71 -22.34 -11.77
CA TYR A 307 -25.62 -20.95 -12.25
C TYR A 307 -24.41 -20.65 -13.14
N LEU A 308 -23.35 -21.47 -13.08
CA LEU A 308 -22.08 -21.16 -13.75
C LEU A 308 -21.89 -22.04 -14.99
N ALA A 309 -21.24 -21.49 -16.01
CA ALA A 309 -20.86 -22.27 -17.18
C ALA A 309 -19.74 -23.27 -16.85
N ALA A 310 -19.65 -24.34 -17.63
CA ALA A 310 -18.63 -25.36 -17.46
C ALA A 310 -17.21 -24.76 -17.52
N GLY A 311 -16.37 -25.10 -16.54
CA GLY A 311 -14.97 -24.67 -16.47
C GLY A 311 -14.68 -23.37 -15.70
N TRP A 312 -15.70 -22.67 -15.17
CA TRP A 312 -15.50 -21.40 -14.47
C TRP A 312 -14.85 -21.52 -13.09
N LEU A 313 -15.20 -22.56 -12.33
CA LEU A 313 -14.77 -22.73 -10.94
C LEU A 313 -14.39 -24.19 -10.72
N THR A 314 -13.18 -24.58 -11.13
CA THR A 314 -12.68 -25.94 -10.91
C THR A 314 -12.07 -26.05 -9.50
N ASP A 315 -12.07 -27.25 -8.94
CA ASP A 315 -11.66 -27.49 -7.56
C ASP A 315 -10.15 -27.21 -7.33
N ASP A 316 -9.37 -27.09 -8.41
CA ASP A 316 -7.94 -26.73 -8.46
C ASP A 316 -7.69 -25.28 -8.91
N SER A 317 -8.74 -24.47 -9.11
CA SER A 317 -8.62 -23.09 -9.57
C SER A 317 -8.28 -22.11 -8.44
N LEU A 318 -7.65 -20.98 -8.81
CA LEU A 318 -7.43 -19.84 -7.93
C LEU A 318 -8.73 -19.29 -7.34
N ALA A 319 -9.79 -19.20 -8.16
CA ALA A 319 -11.12 -18.80 -7.73
C ALA A 319 -11.67 -19.71 -6.60
N PHE A 320 -11.46 -21.03 -6.71
CA PHE A 320 -11.87 -21.96 -5.66
C PHE A 320 -11.06 -21.76 -4.38
N MET A 321 -9.75 -21.55 -4.47
CA MET A 321 -8.91 -21.24 -3.30
C MET A 321 -9.38 -19.96 -2.58
N TYR A 322 -9.76 -18.92 -3.31
CA TYR A 322 -10.30 -17.70 -2.72
C TYR A 322 -11.60 -17.96 -1.95
N LEU A 323 -12.54 -18.70 -2.55
CA LEU A 323 -13.81 -19.04 -1.90
C LEU A 323 -13.60 -19.89 -0.65
N MET A 324 -12.64 -20.82 -0.67
CA MET A 324 -12.30 -21.63 0.49
C MET A 324 -11.73 -20.78 1.63
N ALA A 325 -10.82 -19.85 1.32
CA ALA A 325 -10.28 -18.91 2.30
C ALA A 325 -11.37 -17.99 2.88
N HIS A 326 -12.33 -17.55 2.06
CA HIS A 326 -13.47 -16.77 2.52
C HIS A 326 -14.39 -17.59 3.45
N ALA A 327 -14.72 -18.80 3.04
CA ALA A 327 -15.53 -19.73 3.82
C ALA A 327 -14.90 -20.05 5.18
N GLU A 328 -13.60 -20.27 5.22
CA GLU A 328 -12.87 -20.51 6.46
C GLU A 328 -12.99 -19.34 7.44
N ARG A 329 -12.78 -18.10 6.96
CA ARG A 329 -12.97 -16.88 7.77
C ARG A 329 -14.40 -16.75 8.32
N CYS A 330 -15.40 -17.03 7.47
CA CYS A 330 -16.80 -17.09 7.89
C CYS A 330 -17.03 -18.16 8.96
N GLY A 331 -16.45 -19.34 8.78
CA GLY A 331 -16.48 -20.42 9.74
C GLY A 331 -15.94 -20.02 11.12
N TYR A 332 -14.94 -19.15 11.18
CA TYR A 332 -14.41 -18.58 12.43
C TYR A 332 -15.19 -17.36 12.95
N GLY A 333 -16.26 -16.95 12.27
CA GLY A 333 -17.08 -15.80 12.65
C GLY A 333 -16.46 -14.45 12.35
N LYS A 334 -15.50 -14.38 11.41
CA LYS A 334 -14.76 -13.16 11.05
C LYS A 334 -14.91 -12.86 9.56
N TRP A 335 -16.11 -12.52 9.09
CA TRP A 335 -16.32 -12.42 7.63
C TRP A 335 -17.15 -11.24 7.13
N ARG A 336 -17.81 -10.47 8.00
CA ARG A 336 -18.47 -9.23 7.57
C ARG A 336 -17.52 -8.06 7.80
N GLU A 337 -17.49 -7.10 6.87
CA GLU A 337 -16.77 -5.82 7.12
C GLU A 337 -17.24 -5.10 8.40
N GLU A 338 -18.47 -5.38 8.86
CA GLU A 338 -19.02 -4.85 10.12
C GLU A 338 -18.41 -5.51 11.37
N ASP A 339 -17.88 -6.72 11.25
CA ASP A 339 -17.29 -7.47 12.37
C ASP A 339 -15.86 -6.97 12.71
N ASP A 340 -15.15 -6.36 11.74
CA ASP A 340 -13.83 -5.74 11.91
C ASP A 340 -13.90 -4.33 12.56
N ALA A 341 -15.12 -3.82 12.80
CA ALA A 341 -15.36 -2.52 13.46
C ALA A 341 -15.70 -2.63 14.96
N LEU A 342 -15.70 -3.85 15.51
CA LEU A 342 -15.85 -4.17 16.94
C LEU A 342 -14.51 -4.61 17.54
#